data_AF-A0A4Y7PI78-F1
#
_entry.id   AF-A0A4Y7PI78-F1
#
_cell.length_a   1.000
_cell.length_b   1.000
_cell.length_c   1.000
_cell.angle_alpha   90.00
_cell.angle_beta   90.00
_cell.angle_gamma   90.00
#
_symmetry.space_group_name_H-M   'P 1'
#
loop_
_entity.id
_entity.type
_entity.pdbx_description
1 polymer ?
#
loop_
_entity_poly.entity_id
_entity_poly.type
_entity_poly.pdbx_seq_one_letter_code
_entity_poly.pdbx_strand_id
1 'polypeptide(L)'
;ATSRSWNGHAFECFLCHGDFRTLHSLNAHLQSPKHQEKIYRCPQSTCQIEVSAMSSLIQHVENGSCGVRMFKQVQDTIDGLVRGMQSIAY
;
A
#
# COMPACT_ATOMS: atom_id res chain seq x y z
N ALA A 1 8.20 21.06 -7.37
CA ALA A 1 8.28 22.23 -6.47
C ALA A 1 9.60 22.97 -6.67
N THR A 2 9.61 24.28 -6.43
CA THR A 2 10.80 25.13 -6.52
C THR A 2 11.00 25.89 -5.21
N SER A 3 12.04 26.73 -5.09
CA SER A 3 12.26 27.61 -3.93
C SER A 3 11.06 28.51 -3.61
N ARG A 4 10.18 28.79 -4.60
CA ARG A 4 8.94 29.56 -4.42
C ARG A 4 7.90 28.88 -3.53
N SER A 5 8.04 27.59 -3.25
CA SER A 5 7.17 26.87 -2.32
C SER A 5 7.49 27.17 -0.85
N TRP A 6 8.49 28.01 -0.55
CA TRP A 6 8.80 28.42 0.82
C TRP A 6 7.82 29.49 1.33
N ASN A 7 7.11 29.20 2.42
CA ASN A 7 6.11 30.10 3.00
C ASN A 7 6.67 31.02 4.11
N GLY A 8 7.98 31.01 4.34
CA GLY A 8 8.64 31.76 5.41
C GLY A 8 9.16 30.88 6.54
N HIS A 9 8.60 29.68 6.71
CA HIS A 9 9.01 28.73 7.75
C HIS A 9 9.25 27.30 7.23
N ALA A 10 8.53 26.88 6.19
CA ALA A 10 8.66 25.56 5.59
C ALA A 10 8.42 25.59 4.07
N PHE A 11 8.76 24.50 3.40
CA PHE A 11 8.30 24.24 2.03
C PHE A 11 6.90 23.65 2.07
N GLU A 12 5.93 24.35 1.51
CA GLU A 12 4.52 23.99 1.58
C GLU A 12 4.03 23.31 0.28
N CYS A 13 3.24 22.26 0.43
CA CYS A 13 2.53 21.65 -0.67
C CYS A 13 1.23 22.40 -0.98
N PHE A 14 1.11 22.99 -2.17
CA PHE A 14 -0.08 23.74 -2.57
C PHE A 14 -1.37 22.90 -2.72
N LEU A 15 -1.25 21.57 -2.84
CA LEU A 15 -2.39 20.67 -3.00
C LEU A 15 -3.04 20.30 -1.67
N CYS A 16 -2.27 20.23 -0.59
CA CYS A 16 -2.75 19.74 0.70
C CYS A 16 -2.27 20.54 1.92
N HIS A 17 -1.58 21.66 1.70
CA HIS A 17 -1.00 22.55 2.72
C HIS A 17 -0.11 21.82 3.73
N GLY A 18 0.60 20.78 3.27
CA GLY A 18 1.55 20.04 4.09
C GLY A 18 2.91 20.74 4.12
N ASP A 19 3.49 20.88 5.31
CA ASP A 19 4.80 21.51 5.52
C ASP A 19 5.95 20.51 5.50
N PHE A 20 7.02 20.88 4.80
CA PHE A 20 8.22 20.07 4.63
C PHE A 20 9.48 20.88 4.96
N ARG A 21 10.42 20.25 5.65
CA ARG A 21 11.68 20.90 6.07
C ARG A 21 12.62 21.20 4.90
N THR A 22 12.52 20.44 3.80
CA THR A 22 13.41 20.60 2.64
C THR A 22 12.64 20.53 1.33
N LEU A 23 13.17 21.18 0.29
CA LEU A 23 12.62 21.12 -1.06
C LEU A 23 12.64 19.70 -1.64
N HIS A 24 13.65 18.90 -1.29
CA HIS A 24 13.73 17.49 -1.68
C HIS A 24 12.55 16.70 -1.12
N SER A 25 12.23 16.87 0.17
CA SER A 25 11.10 16.22 0.83
C SER A 25 9.77 16.61 0.17
N LEU A 26 9.57 17.89 -0.15
CA LEU A 26 8.38 18.35 -0.86
C LEU A 26 8.29 17.75 -2.27
N ASN A 27 9.41 17.70 -3.01
CA ASN A 27 9.43 17.08 -4.34
C ASN A 27 9.12 15.58 -4.27
N ALA A 28 9.69 14.84 -3.33
CA ALA A 28 9.37 13.44 -3.11
C ALA A 28 7.88 13.25 -2.76
N HIS A 29 7.32 14.12 -1.92
CA HIS A 29 5.90 14.12 -1.60
C HIS A 29 5.01 14.35 -2.83
N LEU A 30 5.36 15.29 -3.72
CA LEU A 30 4.61 15.56 -4.95
C LEU A 30 4.70 14.43 -5.98
N GLN A 31 5.80 13.65 -5.97
CA GLN A 31 5.94 12.45 -6.79
C GLN A 31 5.23 11.23 -6.19
N SER A 32 4.86 11.30 -4.91
CA SER A 32 4.13 10.23 -4.24
C SER A 32 2.68 10.17 -4.74
N PRO A 33 2.02 9.00 -4.68
CA PRO A 33 0.64 8.84 -5.11
C PRO A 33 -0.38 9.52 -4.17
N LYS A 34 0.07 10.31 -3.19
CA LYS A 34 -0.78 10.95 -2.17
C LYS A 34 -1.86 11.87 -2.75
N HIS A 35 -1.62 12.46 -3.92
CA HIS A 35 -2.58 13.33 -4.61
C HIS A 35 -3.16 12.72 -5.88
N GLN A 36 -2.81 11.47 -6.20
CA GLN A 36 -3.39 10.77 -7.33
C GLN A 36 -4.80 10.29 -6.97
N GLU A 37 -5.68 10.23 -7.97
CA GLU A 37 -7.01 9.65 -7.80
C GLU A 37 -6.89 8.19 -7.35
N LYS A 38 -7.81 7.77 -6.49
CA LYS A 38 -7.87 6.40 -6.00
C LYS A 38 -8.50 5.50 -7.04
N ILE A 39 -7.69 4.99 -7.96
CA ILE A 39 -8.15 4.14 -9.06
C ILE A 39 -8.19 2.64 -8.72
N TYR A 40 -7.62 2.23 -7.59
CA TYR A 40 -7.59 0.84 -7.14
C TYR A 40 -8.48 0.62 -5.93
N ARG A 41 -9.34 -0.39 -6.01
CA ARG A 41 -10.19 -0.84 -4.91
C ARG A 41 -9.81 -2.25 -4.49
N CYS A 42 -9.85 -2.51 -3.18
CA CYS A 42 -9.70 -3.87 -2.68
C CYS A 42 -10.76 -4.80 -3.29
N PRO A 43 -10.39 -5.97 -3.82
CA PRO A 43 -11.35 -6.89 -4.45
C PRO A 43 -12.30 -7.56 -3.44
N GLN A 44 -11.95 -7.54 -2.15
CA GLN A 44 -12.82 -8.07 -1.11
C GLN A 44 -14.04 -7.16 -0.93
N SER A 45 -15.24 -7.67 -1.16
CA SER A 45 -16.50 -6.90 -1.10
C SER A 45 -16.76 -6.25 0.26
N THR A 46 -16.27 -6.87 1.35
CA THR A 46 -16.36 -6.33 2.71
C THR A 46 -15.29 -5.28 3.02
N CYS A 47 -14.30 -5.09 2.14
CA CYS A 47 -13.24 -4.10 2.29
C CYS A 47 -13.52 -2.89 1.39
N GLN A 48 -13.70 -1.71 2.00
CA GLN A 48 -13.95 -0.46 1.29
C GLN A 48 -12.68 0.38 1.08
N ILE A 49 -11.49 -0.25 1.15
CA ILE A 49 -10.24 0.46 0.97
C ILE A 49 -10.03 0.76 -0.51
N GLU A 50 -9.75 2.03 -0.76
CA GLU A 50 -9.38 2.58 -2.05
C GLU A 50 -8.02 3.26 -1.94
N VAL A 51 -7.13 2.94 -2.87
CA VAL A 51 -5.75 3.42 -2.91
C VAL A 51 -5.43 3.89 -4.32
N SER A 52 -4.50 4.84 -4.42
CA SER A 52 -4.09 5.45 -5.68
C SER A 52 -2.95 4.69 -6.38
N ALA A 53 -2.23 3.83 -5.66
CA ALA A 53 -1.12 3.04 -6.21
C ALA A 53 -1.33 1.53 -6.04
N MET A 54 -0.92 0.76 -7.05
CA MET A 54 -0.95 -0.70 -7.01
C MET A 54 -0.08 -1.27 -5.87
N SER A 55 1.09 -0.68 -5.63
CA SER A 55 1.97 -1.09 -4.52
C SER A 55 1.30 -0.93 -3.17
N SER A 56 0.50 0.13 -2.97
CA SER A 56 -0.31 0.31 -1.77
C SER A 56 -1.42 -0.73 -1.65
N LEU A 57 -2.01 -1.17 -2.77
CA LEU A 57 -3.00 -2.25 -2.75
C LEU A 57 -2.36 -3.60 -2.38
N ILE A 58 -1.20 -3.91 -2.95
CA ILE A 58 -0.45 -5.13 -2.62
C ILE A 58 -0.09 -5.13 -1.14
N GLN A 59 0.50 -4.05 -0.63
CA GLN A 59 0.84 -3.93 0.79
C GLN A 59 -0.40 -4.06 1.70
N HIS A 60 -1.53 -3.48 1.29
CA HIS A 60 -2.80 -3.62 2.01
C HIS A 60 -3.27 -5.08 2.10
N VAL A 61 -3.14 -5.84 1.00
CA VAL A 61 -3.49 -7.28 0.95
C VAL A 61 -2.50 -8.12 1.75
N GLU A 62 -1.19 -7.85 1.62
CA GLU A 62 -0.13 -8.56 2.35
C GLU A 62 -0.26 -8.40 3.87
N ASN A 63 -0.67 -7.22 4.34
CA ASN A 63 -0.92 -6.99 5.76
C ASN A 63 -2.14 -7.77 6.29
N GLY A 64 -2.93 -8.42 5.43
CA GLY A 64 -4.02 -9.34 5.81
C GLY A 64 -5.25 -8.70 6.45
N SER A 65 -5.20 -7.41 6.79
CA SER A 65 -6.26 -6.67 7.49
C SER A 65 -7.63 -6.68 6.78
N CYS A 66 -7.64 -6.84 5.46
CA CYS A 66 -8.87 -6.87 4.67
C CYS A 66 -9.53 -8.25 4.51
N GLY A 67 -8.87 -9.32 4.94
CA GLY A 67 -9.40 -10.68 4.82
C GLY A 67 -9.40 -11.24 3.39
N VAL A 68 -8.69 -10.63 2.44
CA VAL A 68 -8.41 -11.22 1.12
C VAL A 68 -7.62 -12.53 1.35
N ARG A 69 -8.27 -13.67 1.11
CA ARG A 69 -7.76 -15.00 1.48
C ARG A 69 -6.74 -15.61 0.50
N MET A 70 -6.07 -14.80 -0.32
CA MET A 70 -5.05 -15.28 -1.26
C MET A 70 -3.99 -16.15 -0.57
N PHE A 71 -3.49 -15.69 0.58
CA PHE A 71 -2.49 -16.44 1.36
C PHE A 71 -3.07 -17.63 2.10
N LYS A 72 -4.31 -17.53 2.60
CA LYS A 72 -4.95 -18.62 3.33
C LYS A 72 -5.24 -19.82 2.42
N GLN A 73 -5.69 -19.59 1.19
CA GLN A 73 -5.89 -20.66 0.22
C GLN A 73 -4.58 -21.40 -0.13
N VAL A 74 -3.48 -20.67 -0.28
CA VAL A 74 -2.17 -21.26 -0.53
C VAL A 74 -1.67 -22.04 0.69
N GLN A 75 -1.80 -21.49 1.90
CA GLN A 75 -1.48 -22.20 3.15
C GLN A 75 -2.32 -23.46 3.34
N ASP A 76 -3.64 -23.39 3.15
CA ASP A 76 -4.54 -24.53 3.26
C ASP A 76 -4.17 -25.62 2.24
N THR A 77 -3.73 -25.22 1.04
CA THR A 77 -3.25 -26.15 -0.01
C THR A 77 -1.94 -26.81 0.40
N ILE A 78 -0.97 -26.04 0.90
CA ILE A 78 0.32 -26.56 1.38
C ILE A 78 0.10 -27.49 2.58
N ASP A 79 -0.76 -27.13 3.53
CA ASP A 79 -1.13 -27.97 4.67
C ASP A 79 -1.80 -29.27 4.22
N GLY A 80 -2.68 -29.20 3.21
CA GLY A 80 -3.27 -30.38 2.58
C GLY A 80 -2.23 -31.29 1.93
N LEU A 81 -1.25 -30.71 1.22
CA LEU A 81 -0.14 -31.44 0.62
C LEU A 81 0.73 -32.09 1.70
N VAL A 82 1.13 -31.36 2.75
CA VAL A 82 1.95 -31.87 3.85
C VAL A 82 1.24 -32.99 4.62
N ARG A 83 -0.07 -32.86 4.86
CA ARG A 83 -0.89 -33.92 5.46
C ARG A 83 -1.00 -35.15 4.56
N GLY A 84 -1.07 -34.96 3.25
CA GLY A 84 -1.06 -36.05 2.26
C GLY A 84 0.31 -36.70 2.08
N MET A 85 1.39 -35.97 2.34
CA MET A 85 2.78 -36.43 2.34
C MET A 85 3.18 -37.07 3.67
N GLN A 86 2.29 -37.85 4.31
CA GLN A 86 2.73 -38.77 5.37
C GLN A 86 3.80 -39.69 4.76
N SER A 87 5.04 -39.51 5.22
CA SER A 87 6.17 -40.24 4.66
C SER A 87 5.96 -41.73 4.85
N ILE A 88 6.22 -42.49 3.79
CA ILE A 88 6.32 -43.94 3.84
C ILE A 88 7.66 -44.25 4.51
N ALA A 89 7.76 -43.97 5.82
CA ALA A 89 8.90 -44.38 6.61
C ALA A 89 8.75 -45.89 6.87
N TYR A 90 9.58 -46.67 6.17
CA TYR A 90 9.90 -48.05 6.50
C TYR A 90 10.96 -48.11 7.61
#